data_AF-A0A644W742-F1
#
_entry.id   AF-A0A644W742-F1
#
_cell.length_a   1.000
_cell.length_b   1.000
_cell.length_c   1.000
_cell.angle_alpha   90.00
_cell.angle_beta   90.00
_cell.angle_gamma   90.00
#
_symmetry.space_group_name_H-M   'P 1'
#
loop_
_entity.id
_entity.type
_entity.pdbx_description
1 polymer ?
#
loop_
_entity_poly.entity_id
_entity_poly.type
_entity_poly.pdbx_seq_one_letter_code
_entity_poly.pdbx_strand_id
1 'polypeptide(L)' 'MNTLSKVTDRTIKELIVTSSEVVEILNISQARLSQLVKAKKLVPIKKNIFLLDDVEKRKSIQEGLRAKYYRAPKK' A
#
# COMPACT_ATOMS: atom_id res chain seq x y z
N MET A 1 -28.25 17.67 5.05
CA MET A 1 -27.03 17.49 4.24
C MET A 1 -26.71 16.02 4.20
N ASN A 2 -27.10 15.33 3.13
CA ASN A 2 -27.04 13.87 3.01
C ASN A 2 -25.70 13.48 2.37
N THR A 3 -24.69 13.14 3.17
CA THR A 3 -23.33 12.80 2.71
C THR A 3 -23.23 11.36 2.18
N LEU A 4 -24.21 10.90 1.40
CA LEU A 4 -24.16 9.60 0.70
C LEU A 4 -23.59 9.73 -0.73
N SER A 5 -23.19 10.92 -1.15
CA SER A 5 -22.56 11.13 -2.46
C SER A 5 -21.06 10.78 -2.40
N LYS A 6 -20.71 9.56 -2.80
CA LYS A 6 -19.47 9.16 -3.54
C LYS A 6 -19.19 7.65 -3.40
N VAL A 7 -20.20 6.78 -3.52
CA VAL A 7 -19.91 5.39 -3.91
C VAL A 7 -19.82 5.39 -5.43
N THR A 8 -18.65 5.80 -5.93
CA THR A 8 -18.29 5.70 -7.34
C THR A 8 -18.21 4.23 -7.72
N ASP A 9 -18.80 3.84 -8.83
CA ASP A 9 -18.71 2.50 -9.45
C ASP A 9 -17.25 2.15 -9.81
N ARG A 10 -16.42 1.90 -8.80
CA ARG A 10 -15.06 1.42 -9.00
C ARG A 10 -15.16 -0.05 -9.38
N THR A 11 -14.62 -0.38 -10.54
CA THR A 11 -14.57 -1.78 -10.95
C THR A 11 -13.62 -2.54 -10.02
N ILE A 12 -13.89 -3.83 -9.78
CA ILE A 12 -13.03 -4.68 -8.92
C ILE A 12 -11.56 -4.61 -9.35
N LYS A 13 -11.31 -4.43 -10.65
CA LYS A 13 -9.96 -4.29 -11.22
C LYS A 13 -9.20 -3.08 -10.69
N GLU A 14 -9.87 -1.98 -10.38
CA GLU A 14 -9.24 -0.77 -9.81
C GLU A 14 -8.95 -0.90 -8.31
N LEU A 15 -9.59 -1.84 -7.63
CA LEU A 15 -9.46 -2.04 -6.18
C LEU A 15 -8.38 -3.05 -5.81
N ILE A 16 -7.83 -3.76 -6.78
CA ILE A 16 -6.80 -4.77 -6.57
C ILE A 16 -5.51 -4.39 -7.28
N VAL A 17 -4.39 -4.76 -6.70
CA VAL A 17 -3.06 -4.56 -7.27
C VAL A 17 -2.22 -5.81 -7.16
N THR A 18 -1.33 -5.99 -8.13
CA THR A 18 -0.37 -7.08 -8.23
C THR A 18 0.89 -6.81 -7.41
N SER A 19 1.69 -7.85 -7.15
CA SER A 19 2.97 -7.70 -6.45
C SER A 19 3.91 -6.66 -7.07
N SER A 20 3.96 -6.54 -8.40
CA SER A 20 4.78 -5.53 -9.10
C SER A 20 4.30 -4.12 -8.81
N GLU A 21 2.98 -3.88 -8.92
CA GLU A 21 2.38 -2.57 -8.62
C GLU A 21 2.59 -2.19 -7.15
N VAL A 22 2.51 -3.15 -6.22
CA VAL A 22 2.78 -2.89 -4.80
C VAL A 22 4.22 -2.42 -4.56
N VAL A 23 5.19 -3.04 -5.22
CA VAL A 23 6.61 -2.66 -5.15
C VAL A 23 6.81 -1.23 -5.64
N GLU A 24 6.16 -0.86 -6.73
CA GLU A 24 6.18 0.49 -7.30
C GLU A 24 5.51 1.51 -6.37
N ILE A 25 4.29 1.23 -5.91
CA ILE A 25 3.50 2.13 -5.05
C ILE A 25 4.23 2.44 -3.74
N LEU A 26 4.81 1.41 -3.10
CA LEU A 26 5.52 1.53 -1.82
C LEU A 26 6.98 1.97 -1.99
N ASN A 27 7.52 1.94 -3.21
CA ASN A 27 8.93 2.17 -3.51
C ASN A 27 9.84 1.33 -2.60
N ILE A 28 9.70 0.00 -2.69
CA ILE A 28 10.47 -1.00 -1.93
C ILE A 28 10.98 -2.09 -2.87
N SER A 29 11.89 -2.95 -2.40
CA SER A 29 12.29 -4.14 -3.16
C SER A 29 11.29 -5.30 -3.03
N GLN A 30 11.33 -6.25 -3.97
CA GLN A 30 10.54 -7.49 -3.91
C GLN A 30 10.83 -8.30 -2.63
N ALA A 31 12.09 -8.34 -2.19
CA ALA A 31 12.49 -8.98 -0.95
C ALA A 31 11.81 -8.31 0.27
N ARG A 32 11.72 -6.98 0.25
CA ARG A 32 11.04 -6.22 1.30
C ARG A 32 9.53 -6.50 1.32
N LEU A 33 8.89 -6.59 0.15
CA LEU A 33 7.48 -7.01 0.06
C LEU A 33 7.28 -8.39 0.70
N SER A 34 8.13 -9.37 0.40
CA SER A 34 8.06 -10.71 1.02
C SER A 34 8.15 -10.65 2.55
N GLN A 35 9.03 -9.81 3.10
CA GLN A 35 9.13 -9.61 4.54
C GLN A 35 7.86 -8.98 5.13
N LEU A 36 7.23 -8.02 4.44
CA LEU A 36 5.97 -7.41 4.90
C LEU A 36 4.85 -8.46 4.98
N VAL A 37 4.76 -9.33 3.98
CA VAL A 37 3.77 -10.42 3.94
C VAL A 37 4.04 -11.43 5.05
N LYS A 38 5.29 -11.88 5.22
CA LYS A 38 5.68 -12.79 6.32
C LYS A 38 5.38 -12.20 7.69
N ALA A 39 5.61 -10.90 7.86
CA ALA A 39 5.32 -10.18 9.10
C ALA A 39 3.85 -9.79 9.28
N LYS A 40 2.95 -10.19 8.36
CA LYS A 40 1.52 -9.84 8.35
C LYS A 40 1.26 -8.33 8.37
N LYS A 41 2.21 -7.52 7.89
CA LYS A 41 2.09 -6.05 7.77
C LYS A 41 1.41 -5.61 6.48
N LEU A 42 1.28 -6.52 5.53
CA LEU A 42 0.50 -6.39 4.31
C LEU A 42 0.00 -7.79 3.95
N VAL A 43 -1.30 -7.96 3.77
CA VAL A 43 -1.91 -9.28 3.60
C VAL A 43 -2.45 -9.42 2.17
N PRO A 44 -1.99 -10.41 1.39
CA PRO A 44 -2.57 -10.67 0.08
C PRO A 44 -3.95 -11.32 0.21
N ILE A 45 -4.90 -10.93 -0.65
CA ILE A 45 -6.22 -11.56 -0.78
C ILE A 45 -6.06 -12.96 -1.39
N LYS A 46 -5.18 -13.04 -2.40
CA LYS A 46 -4.77 -14.26 -3.11
C LYS A 46 -3.30 -14.11 -3.45
N LYS A 47 -2.61 -15.21 -3.74
CA LYS A 47 -1.19 -15.19 -4.13
C LYS A 47 -0.93 -14.07 -5.16
N ASN A 48 -0.07 -13.11 -4.78
CA ASN A 48 0.34 -11.94 -5.56
C ASN A 48 -0.76 -10.89 -5.88
N ILE A 49 -1.89 -10.91 -5.18
CA ILE A 49 -2.98 -9.94 -5.33
C ILE A 49 -3.30 -9.31 -3.97
N PHE A 50 -3.36 -7.98 -3.93
CA PHE A 50 -3.56 -7.18 -2.73
C PHE A 50 -4.69 -6.17 -2.96
N LEU A 51 -5.34 -5.73 -1.88
CA LEU A 51 -6.24 -4.57 -1.96
C LEU A 51 -5.43 -3.29 -2.07
N LEU A 52 -5.81 -2.42 -3.01
CA LEU A 52 -5.18 -1.11 -3.17
C LEU A 52 -5.25 -0.29 -1.87
N ASP A 53 -6.41 -0.28 -1.21
CA ASP A 53 -6.62 0.45 0.05
C ASP A 53 -5.66 0.02 1.17
N ASP A 54 -5.37 -1.28 1.28
CA ASP A 54 -4.40 -1.80 2.26
C ASP A 54 -2.97 -1.35 1.95
N VAL A 55 -2.63 -1.30 0.65
CA VAL A 55 -1.32 -0.83 0.17
C VAL A 55 -1.16 0.66 0.43
N GLU A 56 -2.18 1.47 0.16
CA GLU A 56 -2.18 2.91 0.42
C GLU A 56 -2.08 3.23 1.92
N LYS A 57 -2.86 2.56 2.78
CA LYS A 57 -2.73 2.67 4.24
C LYS A 57 -1.31 2.33 4.68
N ARG A 58 -0.73 1.26 4.12
CA ARG A 58 0.63 0.86 4.44
C ARG A 58 1.66 1.90 3.99
N LYS A 59 1.45 2.55 2.85
CA LYS A 59 2.29 3.65 2.35
C LYS A 59 2.30 4.82 3.33
N SER A 60 1.12 5.27 3.76
CA SER A 60 0.99 6.36 4.73
C SER A 60 1.73 6.07 6.04
N ILE A 61 1.60 4.85 6.58
CA ILE A 61 2.35 4.42 7.77
C ILE A 61 3.87 4.47 7.50
N GLN A 62 4.33 4.00 6.34
CA GLN A 62 5.75 4.02 6.00
C GLN A 62 6.31 5.44 5.87
N GLU A 63 5.56 6.35 5.24
CA GLU A 63 5.94 7.75 5.10
C GLU A 63 6.03 8.43 6.46
N GLY A 64 5.07 8.19 7.36
CA GLY A 64 5.13 8.69 8.74
C GLY A 64 6.35 8.16 9.51
N LEU A 65 6.68 6.87 9.37
CA LEU A 65 7.88 6.30 9.98
C LEU A 65 9.17 6.86 9.36
N ARG A 66 9.21 7.07 8.04
CA ARG A 66 10.34 7.70 7.36
C ARG A 66 10.54 9.12 7.86
N ALA A 67 9.47 9.92 7.94
CA ALA A 67 9.54 11.28 8.47
C ALA A 67 10.04 11.33 9.93
N LYS A 68 9.62 10.36 10.76
CA LYS A 68 10.00 10.30 12.18
C LYS A 68 11.44 9.86 12.42
N TYR A 69 11.94 8.90 11.63
CA TYR A 69 13.20 8.21 11.94
C TYR A 69 14.31 8.43 10.92
N TYR A 70 14.00 8.82 9.68
CA TYR A 70 15.03 9.14 8.69
C TYR A 70 15.44 10.61 8.87
N ARG A 71 16.76 10.85 8.89
CA ARG A 71 17.28 12.22 8.79
C ARG A 71 16.86 12.79 7.44
N ALA A 72 16.41 14.04 7.43
CA ALA A 72 16.22 14.77 6.17
C ALA A 72 17.51 14.68 5.34
N PRO A 73 17.41 14.45 4.02
CA PRO A 73 18.61 14.44 3.18
C PRO A 73 19.34 15.77 3.36
N LYS A 74 20.64 15.72 3.65
CA LYS A 74 21.47 16.91 3.63
C LYS A 74 21.41 17.45 2.18
N LYS A 75 20.88 18.67 2.02
CA LYS A 75 20.95 19.42 0.77
C LYS A 75 22.40 19.70 0.41
#